data_AF-A0A9D1EVF1-F1
#
_entry.id   AF-A0A9D1EVF1-F1
#
_cell.length_a   1.000
_cell.length_b   1.000
_cell.length_c   1.000
_cell.angle_alpha   90.00
_cell.angle_beta   90.00
_cell.angle_gamma   90.00
#
_symmetry.space_group_name_H-M   'P 1'
#
loop_
_entity.id
_entity.type
_entity.pdbx_description
1 polymer ?
#
loop_
_entity_poly.entity_id
_entity_poly.type
_entity_poly.pdbx_seq_one_letter_code
_entity_poly.pdbx_strand_id
1 'polypeptide(L)'
;MGGQKKRLPVGIESFAELRSLGFYYVDKTALLRDLLLRWGKVNLFTRPRRFGKSLNMSMLKAFLEIGCDEKLFEGLEIRKDAELCREYMGKFPVLSISLKGVSGADFAAARGLLCSAVGNEAMRFQFLLEDDRLTDREKELYKQIIRVDKSGNERFFMSDSILAESLKTLSALLEKHYGRKVIVLIDEYDVPLEKAKERGYYDEMILLIRGLFEQVLKTNDSLYFAVLTGCLRVSKESIFTGLNNPKIFSITDDECDSGFGFTDREVKEMLSYYGLEDKYDAMKAWYDGYRFGSTEVYCPWDVINYVDKLQVKRNLAPQNYWSNTSGNDV
;
A
#
# COMPACT_ATOMS: atom_id res chain seq x y z
N MET A 1 15.66 3.10 -35.02
CA MET A 1 14.25 3.53 -34.94
C MET A 1 14.01 4.04 -33.52
N GLY A 2 13.96 5.35 -33.33
CA GLY A 2 13.81 5.95 -32.01
C GLY A 2 12.37 5.76 -31.51
N GLY A 3 12.16 4.76 -30.65
CA GLY A 3 10.87 4.56 -30.00
C GLY A 3 10.48 5.81 -29.20
N GLN A 4 9.19 6.14 -29.20
CA GLN A 4 8.66 7.20 -28.36
C GLN A 4 9.02 6.90 -26.90
N LYS A 5 9.68 7.83 -26.21
CA LYS A 5 10.03 7.65 -24.80
C LYS A 5 8.76 7.44 -23.98
N LYS A 6 8.80 6.45 -23.09
CA LYS A 6 7.74 6.19 -22.11
C LYS A 6 7.37 7.46 -21.33
N ARG A 7 6.10 7.58 -20.97
CA ARG A 7 5.56 8.66 -20.14
C ARG A 7 6.01 8.48 -18.68
N LEU A 8 6.15 9.56 -17.93
CA LEU A 8 6.43 9.52 -16.50
C LEU A 8 5.15 9.28 -15.70
N PRO A 9 5.17 8.45 -14.64
CA PRO A 9 3.98 8.06 -13.88
C PRO A 9 3.60 9.10 -12.82
N VAL A 10 3.39 10.36 -13.22
CA VAL A 10 2.99 11.44 -12.29
C VAL A 10 1.60 11.13 -11.72
N GLY A 11 1.53 10.85 -10.41
CA GLY A 11 0.27 10.58 -9.71
C GLY A 11 -0.30 9.17 -9.92
N ILE A 12 0.43 8.25 -10.56
CA ILE A 12 -0.01 6.87 -10.75
C ILE A 12 0.37 6.04 -9.51
N GLU A 13 -0.64 5.52 -8.81
CA GLU A 13 -0.46 4.68 -7.61
C GLU A 13 -0.78 3.19 -7.90
N SER A 14 -1.36 2.87 -9.07
CA SER A 14 -1.65 1.49 -9.47
C SER A 14 -0.51 0.89 -10.29
N PHE A 15 0.09 -0.20 -9.78
CA PHE A 15 1.16 -0.91 -10.48
C PHE A 15 0.67 -1.51 -11.80
N ALA A 16 -0.52 -2.11 -11.80
CA ALA A 16 -1.11 -2.70 -12.99
C ALA A 16 -1.39 -1.65 -14.08
N GLU A 17 -1.87 -0.47 -13.70
CA GLU A 17 -2.08 0.67 -14.60
C GLU A 17 -0.75 1.17 -15.17
N LEU A 18 0.24 1.39 -14.29
CA LEU A 18 1.57 1.86 -14.67
C LEU A 18 2.19 0.95 -15.74
N ARG A 19 2.15 -0.36 -15.51
CA ARG A 19 2.71 -1.36 -16.42
C ARG A 19 1.92 -1.49 -17.71
N SER A 20 0.59 -1.59 -17.63
CA SER A 20 -0.29 -1.78 -18.80
C SER A 20 -0.29 -0.57 -19.75
N LEU A 21 -0.21 0.65 -19.21
CA LEU A 21 -0.20 1.89 -20.01
C LEU A 21 1.21 2.30 -20.48
N GLY A 22 2.22 1.45 -20.22
CA GLY A 22 3.58 1.63 -20.72
C GLY A 22 4.32 2.81 -20.10
N PHE A 23 4.00 3.20 -18.87
CA PHE A 23 4.75 4.23 -18.16
C PHE A 23 6.18 3.78 -17.84
N TYR A 24 7.07 4.76 -17.66
CA TYR A 24 8.41 4.52 -17.15
C TYR A 24 8.31 4.02 -15.71
N TYR A 25 8.95 2.89 -15.45
CA TYR A 25 8.96 2.26 -14.14
C TYR A 25 10.39 2.08 -13.68
N VAL A 26 10.72 2.60 -12.51
CA VAL A 26 11.94 2.19 -11.79
C VAL A 26 11.59 0.90 -11.08
N ASP A 27 12.29 -0.18 -11.40
CA ASP A 27 11.94 -1.51 -10.93
C ASP A 27 12.23 -1.69 -9.43
N LYS A 28 11.16 -1.84 -8.64
CA LYS A 28 11.20 -2.10 -7.20
C LYS A 28 10.77 -3.52 -6.82
N THR A 29 10.64 -4.41 -7.78
CA THR A 29 10.16 -5.77 -7.55
C THR A 29 11.10 -6.64 -6.71
N ALA A 30 12.36 -6.23 -6.52
CA ALA A 30 13.26 -6.85 -5.54
C ALA A 30 12.68 -6.83 -4.10
N LEU A 31 11.82 -5.86 -3.77
CA LEU A 31 11.08 -5.81 -2.51
C LEU A 31 10.27 -7.09 -2.26
N LEU A 32 9.71 -7.70 -3.32
CA LEU A 32 8.95 -8.95 -3.21
C LEU A 32 9.84 -10.08 -2.72
N ARG A 33 11.04 -10.21 -3.30
CA ARG A 33 12.01 -11.23 -2.87
C ARG A 33 12.40 -11.01 -1.41
N ASP A 34 12.78 -9.78 -1.07
CA ASP A 34 13.26 -9.47 0.28
C ASP A 34 12.17 -9.73 1.34
N LEU A 35 10.92 -9.36 1.04
CA LEU A 35 9.77 -9.69 1.87
C LEU A 35 9.56 -11.20 1.97
N LEU A 36 9.45 -11.91 0.85
CA LEU A 36 9.08 -13.33 0.83
C LEU A 36 10.13 -14.25 1.46
N LEU A 37 11.41 -13.85 1.44
CA LEU A 37 12.47 -14.60 2.11
C LEU A 37 12.56 -14.33 3.62
N ARG A 38 11.98 -13.23 4.12
CA ARG A 38 12.24 -12.73 5.48
C ARG A 38 11.01 -12.23 6.22
N TRP A 39 9.81 -12.56 5.75
CA TRP A 39 8.57 -12.05 6.33
C TRP A 39 8.37 -12.56 7.77
N GLY A 40 7.86 -11.68 8.63
CA GLY A 40 7.21 -12.06 9.89
C GLY A 40 5.70 -12.07 9.71
N LYS A 41 4.95 -12.67 10.64
CA LYS A 41 3.48 -12.79 10.54
C LYS A 41 2.77 -11.46 10.21
N VAL A 42 3.30 -10.36 10.76
CA VAL A 42 2.88 -8.99 10.47
C VAL A 42 4.14 -8.21 10.09
N ASN A 43 4.15 -7.58 8.93
CA ASN A 43 5.28 -6.81 8.39
C ASN A 43 4.89 -5.34 8.29
N LEU A 44 5.62 -4.45 8.95
CA LEU A 44 5.32 -3.02 8.97
C LEU A 44 6.45 -2.23 8.28
N PHE A 45 6.13 -1.60 7.16
CA PHE A 45 7.02 -0.69 6.44
C PHE A 45 6.72 0.76 6.83
N THR A 46 7.65 1.39 7.53
CA THR A 46 7.55 2.83 7.85
C THR A 46 8.45 3.62 6.92
N ARG A 47 7.86 4.45 6.05
CA ARG A 47 8.59 5.30 5.10
C ARG A 47 7.93 6.67 4.98
N PRO A 48 8.69 7.73 4.66
CA PRO A 48 8.13 9.06 4.51
C PRO A 48 7.05 9.12 3.42
N ARG A 49 6.27 10.20 3.41
CA ARG A 49 5.27 10.45 2.38
C ARG A 49 5.93 10.47 0.98
N ARG A 50 5.24 9.92 -0.02
CA ARG A 50 5.65 9.89 -1.44
C ARG A 50 6.84 9.00 -1.80
N PHE A 51 7.26 8.11 -0.92
CA PHE A 51 8.32 7.12 -1.19
C PHE A 51 7.85 5.85 -1.93
N GLY A 52 6.68 5.88 -2.57
CA GLY A 52 6.16 4.76 -3.36
C GLY A 52 5.42 3.69 -2.56
N LYS A 53 4.98 3.98 -1.32
CA LYS A 53 4.25 3.03 -0.46
C LYS A 53 3.02 2.42 -1.13
N SER A 54 2.08 3.25 -1.57
CA SER A 54 0.85 2.77 -2.23
C SER A 54 1.14 2.03 -3.54
N LEU A 55 2.12 2.48 -4.33
CA LEU A 55 2.54 1.78 -5.55
C LEU A 55 3.10 0.38 -5.24
N ASN A 56 3.92 0.26 -4.19
CA ASN A 56 4.45 -1.03 -3.74
C ASN A 56 3.35 -1.93 -3.17
N MET A 57 2.35 -1.37 -2.48
CA MET A 57 1.19 -2.13 -2.01
C MET A 57 0.36 -2.65 -3.19
N SER A 58 0.16 -1.82 -4.23
CA SER A 58 -0.48 -2.24 -5.47
C SER A 58 0.33 -3.33 -6.19
N MET A 59 1.66 -3.23 -6.22
CA MET A 59 2.56 -4.26 -6.78
C MET A 59 2.47 -5.57 -6.00
N LEU A 60 2.48 -5.53 -4.66
CA LEU A 60 2.31 -6.70 -3.80
C LEU A 60 1.00 -7.42 -4.09
N LYS A 61 -0.10 -6.65 -4.14
CA LYS A 61 -1.42 -7.17 -4.52
C LYS A 61 -1.38 -7.83 -5.89
N ALA A 62 -0.90 -7.11 -6.91
CA ALA A 62 -0.84 -7.61 -8.28
C ALA A 62 0.01 -8.89 -8.41
N PHE A 63 1.06 -9.05 -7.62
CA PHE A 63 1.93 -10.23 -7.63
C PHE A 63 1.29 -11.43 -6.92
N LEU A 64 0.74 -11.22 -5.72
CA LEU A 64 0.32 -12.30 -4.82
C LEU A 64 -1.09 -12.80 -5.11
N GLU A 65 -1.97 -11.91 -5.57
CA GLU A 65 -3.41 -12.17 -5.68
C GLU A 65 -3.74 -13.19 -6.77
N ILE A 66 -4.59 -14.17 -6.42
CA ILE A 66 -5.14 -15.13 -7.38
C ILE A 66 -5.74 -14.39 -8.58
N GLY A 67 -5.37 -14.82 -9.78
CA GLY A 67 -5.70 -14.11 -11.03
C GLY A 67 -4.67 -13.08 -11.47
N CYS A 68 -3.49 -13.05 -10.85
CA CYS A 68 -2.32 -12.29 -11.29
C CYS A 68 -2.10 -12.38 -12.81
N ASP A 69 -1.97 -11.22 -13.46
CA ASP A 69 -1.47 -11.14 -14.83
C ASP A 69 0.07 -11.12 -14.83
N GLU A 70 0.67 -12.27 -15.14
CA GLU A 70 2.13 -12.43 -15.13
C GLU A 70 2.86 -11.45 -16.05
N LYS A 71 2.19 -10.94 -17.10
CA LYS A 71 2.77 -9.99 -18.06
C LYS A 71 3.17 -8.68 -17.40
N LEU A 72 2.50 -8.30 -16.30
CA LEU A 72 2.84 -7.10 -15.53
C LEU A 72 4.28 -7.15 -15.01
N PHE A 73 4.80 -8.36 -14.77
CA PHE A 73 6.13 -8.59 -14.20
C PHE A 73 7.20 -8.93 -15.24
N GLU A 74 6.86 -9.00 -16.53
CA GLU A 74 7.85 -9.30 -17.57
C GLU A 74 8.99 -8.28 -17.61
N GLY A 75 10.22 -8.80 -17.69
CA GLY A 75 11.44 -8.00 -17.70
C GLY A 75 11.80 -7.34 -16.36
N LEU A 76 11.09 -7.67 -15.27
CA LEU A 76 11.39 -7.16 -13.93
C LEU A 76 12.27 -8.11 -13.11
N GLU A 77 13.01 -7.58 -12.15
CA GLU A 77 13.98 -8.27 -11.30
C GLU A 77 13.40 -9.51 -10.63
N ILE A 78 12.16 -9.46 -10.12
CA ILE A 78 11.52 -10.61 -9.46
C ILE A 78 11.37 -11.84 -10.37
N ARG A 79 11.30 -11.66 -11.70
CA ARG A 79 11.20 -12.80 -12.64
C ARG A 79 12.49 -13.61 -12.72
N LYS A 80 13.61 -13.09 -12.22
CA LYS A 80 14.86 -13.85 -12.09
C LYS A 80 14.75 -14.93 -11.00
N ASP A 81 13.89 -14.73 -10.00
CA ASP A 81 13.64 -15.66 -8.91
C ASP A 81 12.48 -16.61 -9.25
N ALA A 82 12.76 -17.59 -10.14
CA ALA A 82 11.75 -18.50 -10.68
C ALA A 82 11.03 -19.34 -9.61
N GLU A 83 11.71 -19.67 -8.50
CA GLU A 83 11.10 -20.42 -7.39
C GLU A 83 10.06 -19.60 -6.64
N LEU A 84 10.39 -18.36 -6.28
CA LEU A 84 9.45 -17.44 -5.63
C LEU A 84 8.25 -17.17 -6.54
N CYS A 85 8.47 -17.00 -7.84
CA CYS A 85 7.38 -16.85 -8.80
C CYS A 85 6.45 -18.07 -8.78
N ARG A 86 6.99 -19.30 -8.81
CA ARG A 86 6.15 -20.52 -8.79
C ARG A 86 5.32 -20.65 -7.50
N GLU A 87 5.91 -20.31 -6.36
CA GLU A 87 5.28 -20.51 -5.05
C GLU A 87 4.25 -19.43 -4.70
N TYR A 88 4.50 -18.18 -5.10
CA TYR A 88 3.74 -17.02 -4.62
C TYR A 88 2.96 -16.26 -5.70
N MET A 89 3.43 -16.23 -6.96
CA MET A 89 2.79 -15.42 -7.99
C MET A 89 1.40 -15.94 -8.33
N GLY A 90 0.38 -15.12 -8.07
CA GLY A 90 -1.01 -15.45 -8.32
C GLY A 90 -1.56 -16.59 -7.46
N LYS A 91 -0.99 -16.82 -6.26
CA LYS A 91 -1.28 -18.02 -5.46
C LYS A 91 -2.12 -17.77 -4.22
N PHE A 92 -2.38 -16.54 -3.81
CA PHE A 92 -3.05 -16.24 -2.54
C PHE A 92 -4.31 -15.40 -2.73
N PRO A 93 -5.39 -15.67 -1.99
CA PRO A 93 -6.41 -14.66 -1.77
C PRO A 93 -5.78 -13.46 -1.04
N VAL A 94 -6.04 -12.25 -1.52
CA VAL A 94 -5.49 -11.01 -0.96
C VAL A 94 -6.64 -10.08 -0.56
N LEU A 95 -6.65 -9.68 0.70
CA LEU A 95 -7.46 -8.56 1.19
C LEU A 95 -6.59 -7.32 1.19
N SER A 96 -6.99 -6.27 0.48
CA SER A 96 -6.20 -5.04 0.34
C SER A 96 -7.05 -3.80 0.61
N ILE A 97 -6.80 -3.15 1.75
CA ILE A 97 -7.47 -1.90 2.12
C ILE A 97 -6.48 -0.74 2.19
N SER A 98 -6.93 0.45 1.80
CA SER A 98 -6.20 1.70 2.02
C SER A 98 -6.96 2.56 3.02
N LEU A 99 -6.27 3.03 4.05
CA LEU A 99 -6.84 3.92 5.07
C LEU A 99 -6.56 5.40 4.78
N LYS A 100 -5.93 5.71 3.64
CA LYS A 100 -5.62 7.08 3.19
C LYS A 100 -6.86 7.99 3.14
N GLY A 101 -8.03 7.43 2.83
CA GLY A 101 -9.30 8.15 2.73
C GLY A 101 -10.09 8.27 4.03
N VAL A 102 -9.61 7.72 5.15
CA VAL A 102 -10.33 7.69 6.43
C VAL A 102 -10.02 8.97 7.20
N SER A 103 -10.57 10.09 6.72
CA SER A 103 -10.30 11.44 7.23
C SER A 103 -11.60 12.23 7.49
N GLY A 104 -12.42 11.72 8.41
CA GLY A 104 -13.66 12.39 8.81
C GLY A 104 -13.46 13.73 9.52
N ALA A 105 -14.48 14.58 9.51
CA ALA A 105 -14.48 15.81 10.31
C ALA A 105 -14.64 15.51 11.82
N ASP A 106 -15.33 14.42 12.13
CA ASP A 106 -15.57 13.86 13.46
C ASP A 106 -15.42 12.33 13.44
N PHE A 107 -15.57 11.70 14.62
CA PHE A 107 -15.46 10.26 14.76
C PHE A 107 -16.49 9.49 13.91
N ALA A 108 -17.74 9.93 13.86
CA ALA A 108 -18.80 9.25 13.12
C ALA A 108 -18.52 9.24 11.61
N ALA A 109 -18.12 10.38 11.05
CA ALA A 109 -17.73 10.47 9.65
C ALA A 109 -16.49 9.62 9.34
N ALA A 110 -15.48 9.64 10.21
CA ALA A 110 -14.26 8.84 10.01
C ALA A 110 -14.56 7.33 10.08
N ARG A 111 -15.41 6.92 11.02
CA ARG A 111 -15.92 5.56 11.13
C ARG A 111 -16.69 5.12 9.88
N GLY A 112 -17.58 5.96 9.35
CA GLY A 112 -18.30 5.66 8.11
C GLY A 112 -17.37 5.51 6.88
N LEU A 113 -16.28 6.28 6.83
CA LEU A 113 -15.22 6.12 5.82
C LEU A 113 -14.45 4.80 6.00
N LEU A 114 -14.20 4.37 7.24
CA LEU A 114 -13.60 3.06 7.51
C LEU A 114 -14.53 1.91 7.12
N CYS A 115 -15.83 1.99 7.43
CA CYS A 115 -16.85 1.06 6.93
C CYS A 115 -16.82 1.01 5.39
N SER A 116 -16.66 2.16 4.74
CA SER A 116 -16.57 2.23 3.28
C SER A 116 -15.32 1.57 2.72
N ALA A 117 -14.16 1.73 3.35
CA ALA A 117 -12.92 1.08 2.93
C ALA A 117 -13.05 -0.45 3.01
N VAL A 118 -13.56 -0.98 4.14
CA VAL A 118 -13.78 -2.42 4.35
C VAL A 118 -14.86 -2.96 3.42
N GLY A 119 -16.02 -2.29 3.34
CA GLY A 119 -17.15 -2.73 2.54
C GLY A 119 -16.83 -2.76 1.05
N ASN A 120 -16.10 -1.76 0.54
CA ASN A 120 -15.66 -1.75 -0.86
C ASN A 120 -14.73 -2.92 -1.18
N GLU A 121 -13.82 -3.27 -0.26
CA GLU A 121 -12.95 -4.43 -0.43
C GLU A 121 -13.74 -5.73 -0.37
N ALA A 122 -14.68 -5.85 0.57
CA ALA A 122 -15.57 -7.00 0.69
C ALA A 122 -16.36 -7.23 -0.61
N MET A 123 -16.89 -6.17 -1.23
CA MET A 123 -17.70 -6.25 -2.45
C MET A 123 -16.99 -6.92 -3.64
N ARG A 124 -15.66 -7.00 -3.65
CA ARG A 124 -14.90 -7.74 -4.69
C ARG A 124 -15.17 -9.24 -4.64
N PHE A 125 -15.64 -9.75 -3.52
CA PHE A 125 -15.84 -11.17 -3.25
C PHE A 125 -17.34 -11.54 -3.20
N GLN A 126 -18.20 -10.82 -3.93
CA GLN A 126 -19.64 -11.11 -3.98
C GLN A 126 -19.99 -12.55 -4.38
N PHE A 127 -19.12 -13.22 -5.15
CA PHE A 127 -19.26 -14.63 -5.51
C PHE A 127 -19.33 -15.56 -4.27
N LEU A 128 -18.88 -15.12 -3.08
CA LEU A 128 -19.02 -15.90 -1.85
C LEU A 128 -20.49 -16.16 -1.47
N LEU A 129 -21.42 -15.30 -1.91
CA LEU A 129 -22.86 -15.54 -1.69
C LEU A 129 -23.37 -16.80 -2.40
N GLU A 130 -22.72 -17.17 -3.50
CA GLU A 130 -23.08 -18.29 -4.37
C GLU A 130 -22.19 -19.51 -4.12
N ASP A 131 -21.24 -19.44 -3.18
CA ASP A 131 -20.31 -20.55 -2.92
C ASP A 131 -20.98 -21.68 -2.10
N ASP A 132 -21.09 -22.87 -2.69
CA ASP A 132 -21.67 -24.06 -2.05
C ASP A 132 -20.84 -24.61 -0.88
N ARG A 133 -19.56 -24.21 -0.76
CA ARG A 133 -18.72 -24.58 0.39
C ARG A 133 -19.07 -23.76 1.62
N LEU A 134 -19.73 -22.62 1.46
CA LEU A 134 -20.15 -21.76 2.57
C LEU A 134 -21.56 -22.13 3.02
N THR A 135 -21.72 -22.25 4.33
CA THR A 135 -23.02 -22.43 4.98
C THR A 135 -23.85 -21.15 4.90
N ASP A 136 -25.17 -21.27 5.04
CA ASP A 136 -26.06 -20.11 5.05
C ASP A 136 -25.71 -19.11 6.15
N ARG A 137 -25.22 -19.60 7.30
CA ARG A 137 -24.76 -18.75 8.41
C ARG A 137 -23.51 -17.94 8.04
N GLU A 138 -22.54 -18.57 7.39
CA GLU A 138 -21.33 -17.89 6.89
C GLU A 138 -21.68 -16.83 5.83
N LYS A 139 -22.60 -17.16 4.92
CA LYS A 139 -23.13 -16.21 3.93
C LYS A 139 -23.84 -15.05 4.61
N GLU A 140 -24.55 -15.28 5.71
CA GLU A 140 -25.20 -14.21 6.47
C GLU A 140 -24.20 -13.29 7.16
N LEU A 141 -23.10 -13.82 7.72
CA LEU A 141 -21.99 -13.01 8.24
C LEU A 141 -21.38 -12.14 7.13
N TYR A 142 -21.21 -12.68 5.93
CA TYR A 142 -20.73 -11.90 4.79
C TYR A 142 -21.71 -10.77 4.41
N LYS A 143 -23.02 -11.05 4.36
CA LYS A 143 -24.05 -10.04 4.06
C LYS A 143 -24.04 -8.88 5.05
N GLN A 144 -23.68 -9.12 6.32
CA GLN A 144 -23.53 -8.05 7.30
C GLN A 144 -22.41 -7.07 6.94
N ILE A 145 -21.32 -7.56 6.33
CA ILE A 145 -20.17 -6.73 5.92
C ILE A 145 -20.50 -5.92 4.66
N ILE A 146 -21.23 -6.50 3.71
CA ILE A 146 -21.59 -5.80 2.45
C ILE A 146 -22.94 -5.06 2.51
N ARG A 147 -23.51 -4.91 3.72
CA ARG A 147 -24.83 -4.28 3.88
C ARG A 147 -24.76 -2.80 3.52
N VAL A 148 -25.46 -2.41 2.47
CA VAL A 148 -25.61 -1.01 2.05
C VAL A 148 -26.51 -0.26 3.03
N ASP A 149 -26.09 0.93 3.44
CA ASP A 149 -26.94 1.83 4.23
C ASP A 149 -27.98 2.50 3.32
N LYS A 150 -29.26 2.28 3.62
CA LYS A 150 -30.39 2.85 2.87
C LYS A 150 -30.79 4.24 3.35
N SER A 151 -30.26 4.69 4.48
CA SER A 151 -30.54 6.02 5.03
C SER A 151 -29.79 7.13 4.30
N GLY A 152 -28.74 6.79 3.54
CA GLY A 152 -27.93 7.72 2.74
C GLY A 152 -26.85 8.46 3.53
N ASN A 153 -26.68 8.16 4.82
CA ASN A 153 -25.67 8.80 5.67
C ASN A 153 -24.29 8.16 5.50
N GLU A 154 -24.24 6.84 5.38
CA GLU A 154 -23.03 6.07 5.09
C GLU A 154 -23.20 5.25 3.80
N ARG A 155 -22.12 4.69 3.26
CA ARG A 155 -22.21 3.76 2.13
C ARG A 155 -22.54 2.33 2.58
N PHE A 156 -21.97 1.92 3.71
CA PHE A 156 -22.17 0.60 4.30
C PHE A 156 -22.55 0.73 5.76
N PHE A 157 -23.48 -0.11 6.20
CA PHE A 157 -23.95 -0.16 7.58
C PHE A 157 -23.32 -1.36 8.30
N MET A 158 -22.33 -1.10 9.15
CA MET A 158 -21.72 -2.09 10.06
C MET A 158 -21.80 -1.57 11.48
N SER A 159 -22.08 -2.42 12.48
CA SER A 159 -21.81 -2.09 13.88
C SER A 159 -20.31 -2.12 14.15
N ASP A 160 -19.85 -1.57 15.27
CA ASP A 160 -18.43 -1.60 15.64
C ASP A 160 -17.89 -3.03 15.80
N SER A 161 -18.72 -3.94 16.30
CA SER A 161 -18.38 -5.37 16.40
C SER A 161 -18.20 -6.01 15.02
N ILE A 162 -19.11 -5.77 14.09
CA ILE A 162 -19.03 -6.28 12.71
C ILE A 162 -17.80 -5.69 12.02
N LEU A 163 -17.59 -4.37 12.17
CA LEU A 163 -16.44 -3.70 11.57
C LEU A 163 -15.13 -4.27 12.11
N ALA A 164 -14.99 -4.43 13.42
CA ALA A 164 -13.79 -4.99 14.04
C ALA A 164 -13.49 -6.43 13.57
N GLU A 165 -14.51 -7.27 13.41
CA GLU A 165 -14.35 -8.67 12.96
C GLU A 165 -14.36 -8.85 11.44
N SER A 166 -14.67 -7.81 10.68
CA SER A 166 -14.95 -7.87 9.24
C SER A 166 -13.85 -8.55 8.43
N LEU A 167 -12.60 -8.09 8.56
CA LEU A 167 -11.47 -8.62 7.79
C LEU A 167 -11.10 -10.04 8.22
N LYS A 168 -11.28 -10.40 9.49
CA LYS A 168 -11.09 -11.76 10.00
C LYS A 168 -12.15 -12.71 9.42
N THR A 169 -13.41 -12.28 9.44
CA THR A 169 -14.52 -13.01 8.81
C THR A 169 -14.25 -13.22 7.32
N LEU A 170 -13.93 -12.16 6.58
CA LEU A 170 -13.55 -12.26 5.16
C LEU A 170 -12.38 -13.22 4.96
N SER A 171 -11.38 -13.18 5.84
CA SER A 171 -10.22 -14.08 5.76
C SER A 171 -10.64 -15.55 5.85
N ALA A 172 -11.52 -15.89 6.80
CA ALA A 172 -12.02 -17.25 6.98
C ALA A 172 -12.86 -17.73 5.80
N LEU A 173 -13.74 -16.87 5.27
CA LEU A 173 -14.57 -17.18 4.11
C LEU A 173 -13.71 -17.43 2.86
N LEU A 174 -12.70 -16.58 2.64
CA LEU A 174 -11.78 -16.71 1.52
C LEU A 174 -10.88 -17.95 1.66
N GLU A 175 -10.42 -18.27 2.86
CA GLU A 175 -9.65 -19.51 3.08
C GLU A 175 -10.49 -20.74 2.75
N LYS A 176 -11.76 -20.76 3.15
CA LYS A 176 -12.68 -21.86 2.85
C LYS A 176 -12.98 -21.97 1.35
N HIS A 177 -13.14 -20.83 0.67
CA HIS A 177 -13.33 -20.78 -0.79
C HIS A 177 -12.08 -21.23 -1.55
N TYR A 178 -10.90 -20.72 -1.20
CA TYR A 178 -9.69 -20.97 -1.99
C TYR A 178 -8.86 -22.16 -1.49
N GLY A 179 -9.19 -22.72 -0.33
CA GLY A 179 -8.38 -23.74 0.34
C GLY A 179 -7.00 -23.21 0.76
N ARG A 180 -6.85 -21.89 0.91
CA ARG A 180 -5.56 -21.23 1.13
C ARG A 180 -5.69 -20.02 2.04
N LYS A 181 -4.76 -19.91 2.99
CA LYS A 181 -4.65 -18.75 3.88
C LYS A 181 -4.52 -17.44 3.11
N VAL A 182 -4.98 -16.36 3.73
CA VAL A 182 -5.16 -15.03 3.14
C VAL A 182 -4.00 -14.11 3.47
N ILE A 183 -3.55 -13.32 2.49
CA ILE A 183 -2.61 -12.24 2.73
C ILE A 183 -3.39 -10.94 2.92
N VAL A 184 -3.05 -10.16 3.95
CA VAL A 184 -3.72 -8.90 4.27
C VAL A 184 -2.79 -7.72 4.03
N LEU A 185 -3.20 -6.79 3.20
CA LEU A 185 -2.47 -5.57 2.84
C LEU A 185 -3.25 -4.36 3.39
N ILE A 186 -2.61 -3.56 4.25
CA ILE A 186 -3.21 -2.34 4.85
C ILE A 186 -2.30 -1.16 4.55
N ASP A 187 -2.74 -0.31 3.62
CA ASP A 187 -1.97 0.87 3.22
C ASP A 187 -2.33 2.10 4.08
N GLU A 188 -1.32 2.89 4.45
CA GLU A 188 -1.43 4.14 5.22
C GLU A 188 -2.20 3.97 6.56
N TYR A 189 -1.80 2.95 7.35
CA TYR A 189 -2.52 2.54 8.57
C TYR A 189 -2.68 3.65 9.62
N ASP A 190 -1.79 4.64 9.61
CA ASP A 190 -1.66 5.72 10.59
C ASP A 190 -2.48 6.97 10.26
N VAL A 191 -2.96 7.11 9.01
CA VAL A 191 -3.76 8.28 8.57
C VAL A 191 -5.02 8.52 9.41
N PRO A 192 -5.85 7.51 9.74
CA PRO A 192 -7.03 7.72 10.58
C PRO A 192 -6.69 8.37 11.92
N LEU A 193 -5.57 7.97 12.52
CA LEU A 193 -5.12 8.44 13.83
C LEU A 193 -4.50 9.83 13.76
N GLU A 194 -3.73 10.12 12.71
CA GLU A 194 -3.21 11.46 12.47
C GLU A 194 -4.37 12.46 12.39
N LYS A 195 -5.39 12.14 11.58
CA LYS A 195 -6.58 12.99 11.41
C LYS A 195 -7.41 13.09 12.69
N ALA A 196 -7.59 11.99 13.40
CA ALA A 196 -8.29 11.99 14.69
C ALA A 196 -7.59 12.87 15.73
N LYS A 197 -6.24 12.88 15.76
CA LYS A 197 -5.47 13.75 16.64
C LYS A 197 -5.63 15.23 16.28
N GLU A 198 -5.58 15.56 15.00
CA GLU A 198 -5.80 16.94 14.51
C GLU A 198 -7.22 17.46 14.83
N ARG A 199 -8.20 16.57 14.91
CA ARG A 199 -9.63 16.89 15.05
C ARG A 199 -10.21 16.62 16.43
N GLY A 200 -9.44 16.06 17.36
CA GLY A 200 -9.82 15.87 18.77
C GLY A 200 -10.66 14.63 19.09
N TYR A 201 -10.63 13.58 18.26
CA TYR A 201 -11.33 12.29 18.50
C TYR A 201 -10.37 11.09 18.47
N TYR A 202 -9.13 11.30 18.91
CA TYR A 202 -8.06 10.29 18.86
C TYR A 202 -8.39 9.04 19.68
N ASP A 203 -8.96 9.21 20.88
CA ASP A 203 -9.21 8.12 21.83
C ASP A 203 -10.28 7.15 21.32
N GLU A 204 -11.31 7.65 20.63
CA GLU A 204 -12.32 6.82 20.00
C GLU A 204 -11.74 6.08 18.78
N MET A 205 -10.95 6.77 17.96
CA MET A 205 -10.36 6.17 16.75
C MET A 205 -9.32 5.10 17.08
N ILE A 206 -8.47 5.31 18.09
CA ILE A 206 -7.44 4.33 18.47
C ILE A 206 -8.07 3.04 18.99
N LEU A 207 -9.18 3.12 19.74
CA LEU A 207 -9.89 1.94 20.21
C LEU A 207 -10.47 1.14 19.04
N LEU A 208 -11.08 1.82 18.07
CA LEU A 208 -11.65 1.18 16.89
C LEU A 208 -10.59 0.48 16.03
N ILE A 209 -9.49 1.19 15.71
CA ILE A 209 -8.39 0.64 14.90
C ILE A 209 -7.69 -0.52 15.62
N ARG A 210 -7.45 -0.39 16.93
CA ARG A 210 -6.90 -1.48 17.74
C ARG A 210 -7.78 -2.73 17.70
N GLY A 211 -9.09 -2.57 17.90
CA GLY A 211 -10.04 -3.68 17.85
C GLY A 211 -10.02 -4.40 16.50
N LEU A 212 -10.05 -3.64 15.40
CA LEU A 212 -9.92 -4.20 14.05
C LEU A 212 -8.60 -4.96 13.86
N PHE A 213 -7.47 -4.35 14.26
CA PHE A 213 -6.14 -4.91 14.04
C PHE A 213 -5.90 -6.14 14.91
N GLU A 214 -6.44 -6.18 16.13
CA GLU A 214 -6.38 -7.37 16.98
C GLU A 214 -7.08 -8.57 16.36
N GLN A 215 -8.27 -8.35 15.78
CA GLN A 215 -9.01 -9.42 15.11
C GLN A 215 -8.26 -9.93 13.88
N VAL A 216 -7.80 -9.04 12.99
CA VAL A 216 -7.21 -9.46 11.71
C VAL A 216 -5.74 -9.87 11.79
N LEU A 217 -4.93 -9.29 12.68
CA LEU A 217 -3.48 -9.50 12.71
C LEU A 217 -3.02 -10.50 13.79
N LYS A 218 -3.77 -10.67 14.88
CA LYS A 218 -3.37 -11.51 16.02
C LYS A 218 -4.20 -12.78 16.14
N THR A 219 -5.53 -12.67 16.09
CA THR A 219 -6.45 -13.79 16.36
C THR A 219 -7.04 -14.43 15.10
N ASN A 220 -6.40 -14.19 13.95
CA ASN A 220 -6.86 -14.65 12.64
C ASN A 220 -6.06 -15.88 12.19
N ASP A 221 -6.61 -17.07 12.39
CA ASP A 221 -5.97 -18.33 11.99
C ASP A 221 -5.85 -18.46 10.46
N SER A 222 -6.73 -17.80 9.71
CA SER A 222 -6.75 -17.76 8.26
C SER A 222 -5.73 -16.80 7.66
N LEU A 223 -5.06 -15.97 8.48
CA LEU A 223 -3.98 -15.11 8.01
C LEU A 223 -2.77 -15.95 7.60
N TYR A 224 -2.23 -15.71 6.42
CA TYR A 224 -0.91 -16.18 6.01
C TYR A 224 0.16 -15.23 6.57
N PHE A 225 0.19 -13.99 6.07
CA PHE A 225 0.89 -12.84 6.66
C PHE A 225 0.19 -11.54 6.31
N ALA A 226 0.55 -10.47 7.02
CA ALA A 226 0.10 -9.12 6.72
C ALA A 226 1.25 -8.18 6.34
N VAL A 227 0.97 -7.20 5.49
CA VAL A 227 1.86 -6.06 5.19
C VAL A 227 1.11 -4.77 5.47
N LEU A 228 1.74 -3.91 6.27
CA LEU A 228 1.24 -2.60 6.63
C LEU A 228 2.24 -1.53 6.18
N THR A 229 1.74 -0.39 5.73
CA THR A 229 2.56 0.77 5.37
C THR A 229 2.08 2.03 6.10
N GLY A 230 3.00 2.89 6.50
CA GLY A 230 2.67 4.17 7.12
C GLY A 230 3.88 5.07 7.33
N CYS A 231 3.68 6.22 7.98
CA CYS A 231 4.73 7.20 8.25
C CYS A 231 5.14 7.23 9.74
N LEU A 232 4.18 7.20 10.65
CA LEU A 232 4.34 7.60 12.06
C LEU A 232 4.78 6.45 12.97
N ARG A 233 5.91 6.66 13.66
CA ARG A 233 6.38 5.80 14.76
C ARG A 233 5.56 5.95 16.05
N VAL A 234 4.89 7.08 16.29
CA VAL A 234 4.14 7.31 17.54
C VAL A 234 2.82 6.52 17.57
N SER A 235 2.09 6.50 16.45
CA SER A 235 0.87 5.69 16.30
C SER A 235 1.14 4.20 16.44
N LYS A 236 2.37 3.75 16.17
CA LYS A 236 2.79 2.35 16.33
C LYS A 236 2.74 1.92 17.81
N GLU A 237 3.32 2.68 18.73
CA GLU A 237 3.34 2.28 20.15
C GLU A 237 1.93 2.19 20.71
N SER A 238 1.03 3.06 20.25
CA SER A 238 -0.38 2.97 20.63
C SER A 238 -1.07 1.78 19.96
N ILE A 239 -1.07 1.62 18.63
CA ILE A 239 -1.88 0.55 18.01
C ILE A 239 -1.39 -0.86 18.37
N PHE A 240 -0.06 -1.06 18.40
CA PHE A 240 0.52 -2.40 18.54
C PHE A 240 0.80 -2.82 19.99
N THR A 241 0.51 -1.98 20.99
CA THR A 241 0.48 -2.45 22.39
C THR A 241 -0.57 -3.55 22.55
N GLY A 242 -0.12 -4.77 22.85
CA GLY A 242 -0.97 -5.95 22.99
C GLY A 242 -1.12 -6.79 21.70
N LEU A 243 -0.62 -6.32 20.56
CA LEU A 243 -0.48 -7.12 19.33
C LEU A 243 0.84 -7.91 19.34
N ASN A 244 0.90 -9.00 18.58
CA ASN A 244 2.16 -9.70 18.36
C ASN A 244 3.17 -8.72 17.73
N ASN A 245 4.42 -8.71 18.21
CA ASN A 245 5.44 -7.78 17.75
C ASN A 245 5.59 -7.85 16.21
N PRO A 246 5.16 -6.81 15.46
CA PRO A 246 5.31 -6.82 14.02
C PRO A 246 6.80 -6.81 13.67
N LYS A 247 7.19 -7.50 12.60
CA LYS A 247 8.52 -7.31 12.01
C LYS A 247 8.53 -5.93 11.34
N ILE A 248 9.45 -5.08 11.76
CA ILE A 248 9.50 -3.70 11.32
C ILE A 248 10.63 -3.56 10.31
N PHE A 249 10.28 -3.00 9.16
CA PHE A 249 11.22 -2.54 8.16
C PHE A 249 11.21 -1.02 8.23
N SER A 250 12.06 -0.46 9.08
CA SER A 250 12.17 0.97 9.27
C SER A 250 13.21 1.58 8.32
N ILE A 251 13.31 2.90 8.33
CA ILE A 251 14.30 3.66 7.55
C ILE A 251 15.74 3.32 7.94
N THR A 252 15.97 2.80 9.14
CA THR A 252 17.31 2.54 9.69
C THR A 252 17.79 1.10 9.50
N ASP A 253 16.94 0.23 8.96
CA ASP A 253 17.28 -1.19 8.77
C ASP A 253 17.78 -1.38 7.35
N ASP A 254 18.98 -1.95 7.16
CA ASP A 254 19.54 -2.23 5.82
C ASP A 254 18.72 -3.29 5.03
N GLU A 255 17.67 -3.86 5.65
CA GLU A 255 16.77 -4.82 5.04
C GLU A 255 15.66 -4.13 4.23
N CYS A 256 15.50 -4.50 2.95
CA CYS A 256 14.51 -3.96 2.01
C CYS A 256 14.72 -2.49 1.57
N ASP A 257 15.91 -1.92 1.75
CA ASP A 257 16.19 -0.50 1.44
C ASP A 257 15.99 -0.11 -0.02
N SER A 258 16.31 -1.02 -0.95
CA SER A 258 16.15 -0.74 -2.38
C SER A 258 14.69 -0.65 -2.83
N GLY A 259 13.73 -1.10 -2.00
CA GLY A 259 12.31 -1.17 -2.35
C GLY A 259 11.57 0.16 -2.32
N PHE A 260 12.08 1.19 -1.64
CA PHE A 260 11.39 2.48 -1.48
C PHE A 260 12.31 3.64 -1.83
N GLY A 261 11.75 4.65 -2.51
CA GLY A 261 12.55 5.76 -3.01
C GLY A 261 13.42 5.40 -4.22
N PHE A 262 14.16 6.36 -4.76
CA PHE A 262 15.11 6.10 -5.86
C PHE A 262 16.55 6.20 -5.36
N THR A 263 17.39 5.26 -5.75
CA THR A 263 18.83 5.30 -5.51
C THR A 263 19.51 6.23 -6.52
N ASP A 264 20.73 6.64 -6.19
CA ASP A 264 21.55 7.45 -7.10
C ASP A 264 21.72 6.82 -8.49
N ARG A 265 21.90 5.49 -8.54
CA ARG A 265 21.98 4.73 -9.79
C ARG A 265 20.70 4.86 -10.60
N GLU A 266 19.54 4.67 -9.98
CA GLU A 266 18.24 4.72 -10.67
C GLU A 266 17.91 6.14 -11.17
N VAL A 267 18.31 7.17 -10.42
CA VAL A 267 18.18 8.57 -10.87
C VAL A 267 19.04 8.82 -12.10
N LYS A 268 20.30 8.38 -12.10
CA LYS A 268 21.19 8.48 -13.27
C LYS A 268 20.64 7.74 -14.49
N GLU A 269 20.15 6.52 -14.29
CA GLU A 269 19.52 5.72 -15.36
C GLU A 269 18.28 6.41 -15.94
N MET A 270 17.42 6.97 -15.08
CA MET A 270 16.26 7.75 -15.53
C MET A 270 16.68 8.99 -16.32
N LEU A 271 17.62 9.78 -15.79
CA LEU A 271 18.12 10.98 -16.48
C LEU A 271 18.72 10.63 -17.85
N SER A 272 19.49 9.55 -17.94
CA SER A 272 20.06 9.11 -19.21
C SER A 272 19.00 8.63 -20.19
N TYR A 273 18.02 7.84 -19.73
CA TYR A 273 16.88 7.43 -20.55
C TYR A 273 16.16 8.64 -21.17
N TYR A 274 16.01 9.74 -20.43
CA TYR A 274 15.40 10.98 -20.91
C TYR A 274 16.37 11.96 -21.61
N GLY A 275 17.68 11.68 -21.65
CA GLY A 275 18.69 12.54 -22.27
C GLY A 275 18.87 13.86 -21.52
N LEU A 276 18.94 13.75 -20.19
CA LEU A 276 19.05 14.82 -19.19
C LEU A 276 20.23 14.57 -18.23
N GLU A 277 21.28 13.89 -18.69
CA GLU A 277 22.47 13.58 -17.89
C GLU A 277 23.12 14.85 -17.32
N ASP A 278 23.06 15.96 -18.05
CA ASP A 278 23.55 17.28 -17.63
C ASP A 278 22.78 17.89 -16.45
N LYS A 279 21.64 17.31 -16.07
CA LYS A 279 20.82 17.76 -14.93
C LYS A 279 21.10 17.03 -13.64
N TYR A 280 21.99 16.04 -13.64
CA TYR A 280 22.27 15.22 -12.47
C TYR A 280 22.79 16.04 -11.28
N ASP A 281 23.75 16.94 -11.48
CA ASP A 281 24.30 17.72 -10.37
C ASP A 281 23.25 18.64 -9.73
N ALA A 282 22.36 19.22 -10.54
CA ALA A 282 21.24 20.01 -10.05
C ALA A 282 20.20 19.15 -9.31
N MET A 283 19.92 17.94 -9.81
CA MET A 283 19.05 16.95 -9.15
C MET A 283 19.59 16.57 -7.77
N LYS A 284 20.88 16.24 -7.71
CA LYS A 284 21.55 15.86 -6.46
C LYS A 284 21.56 17.00 -5.45
N ALA A 285 21.90 18.21 -5.88
CA ALA A 285 21.94 19.36 -4.97
C ALA A 285 20.57 19.71 -4.34
N TRP A 286 19.45 19.41 -5.01
CA TRP A 286 18.11 19.82 -4.58
C TRP A 286 17.27 18.71 -3.95
N TYR A 287 17.41 17.48 -4.41
CA TYR A 287 16.50 16.37 -4.08
C TYR A 287 17.19 15.20 -3.38
N ASP A 288 18.51 15.25 -3.24
CA ASP A 288 19.22 14.38 -2.32
C ASP A 288 19.01 14.84 -0.87
N GLY A 289 18.96 13.91 0.07
CA GLY A 289 18.74 14.28 1.49
C GLY A 289 18.08 13.23 2.36
N TYR A 290 17.63 12.10 1.80
CA TYR A 290 17.18 10.97 2.62
C TYR A 290 18.23 9.87 2.63
N ARG A 291 18.41 9.26 3.79
CA ARG A 291 19.30 8.12 3.98
C ARG A 291 18.52 6.98 4.59
N PHE A 292 18.41 5.86 3.86
CA PHE A 292 17.80 4.62 4.33
C PHE A 292 18.93 3.61 4.53
N GLY A 293 19.13 3.15 5.76
CA GLY A 293 20.32 2.38 6.14
C GLY A 293 21.62 3.11 5.75
N SER A 294 22.47 2.45 4.98
CA SER A 294 23.67 3.05 4.38
C SER A 294 23.46 3.71 3.00
N THR A 295 22.23 3.72 2.48
CA THR A 295 21.93 4.12 1.10
C THR A 295 21.36 5.54 1.01
N GLU A 296 21.90 6.36 0.11
CA GLU A 296 21.31 7.66 -0.26
C GLU A 296 20.11 7.44 -1.19
N VAL A 297 18.97 8.05 -0.82
CA VAL A 297 17.69 7.82 -1.49
C VAL A 297 17.01 9.16 -1.78
N TYR A 298 16.48 9.28 -2.99
CA TYR A 298 15.72 10.41 -3.48
C TYR A 298 14.23 10.14 -3.33
N CYS A 299 13.47 11.20 -3.05
CA CYS A 299 12.01 11.16 -3.11
C CYS A 299 11.53 10.94 -4.57
N PRO A 300 10.81 9.83 -4.87
CA PRO A 300 10.35 9.52 -6.23
C PRO A 300 9.51 10.62 -6.83
N TRP A 301 8.63 11.23 -6.04
CA TRP A 301 7.74 12.30 -6.50
C TRP A 301 8.52 13.50 -7.01
N ASP A 302 9.53 13.94 -6.28
CA ASP A 302 10.31 15.12 -6.65
C ASP A 302 11.12 14.86 -7.93
N VAL A 303 11.76 13.69 -8.02
CA VAL A 303 12.51 13.27 -9.22
C VAL A 303 11.58 13.16 -10.44
N ILE A 304 10.46 12.44 -10.31
CA ILE A 304 9.51 12.23 -11.41
C ILE A 304 8.97 13.57 -11.92
N ASN A 305 8.54 14.46 -11.01
CA ASN A 305 7.99 15.75 -11.40
C ASN A 305 9.05 16.64 -12.07
N TYR A 306 10.28 16.65 -11.55
CA TYR A 306 11.32 17.48 -12.16
C TYR A 306 11.67 16.99 -13.57
N VAL A 307 11.85 15.68 -13.75
CA VAL A 307 12.14 15.09 -15.07
C VAL A 307 10.99 15.33 -16.05
N ASP A 308 9.73 15.26 -15.59
CA ASP A 308 8.54 15.54 -16.40
C ASP A 308 8.53 16.99 -16.90
N LYS A 309 8.75 17.96 -16.00
CA LYS A 309 8.82 19.36 -16.40
C LYS A 309 9.99 19.66 -17.35
N LEU A 310 11.12 18.97 -17.18
CA LEU A 310 12.28 19.09 -18.07
C LEU A 310 12.01 18.53 -19.48
N GLN A 311 11.05 17.60 -19.66
CA GLN A 311 10.62 17.16 -20.99
C GLN A 311 9.99 18.32 -21.79
N VAL A 312 9.32 19.25 -21.10
CA VAL A 312 8.68 20.42 -21.72
C VAL A 312 9.64 21.61 -21.81
N LYS A 313 10.39 21.87 -20.73
CA LYS A 313 11.33 23.00 -20.64
C LYS A 313 12.67 22.56 -20.08
N ARG A 314 13.62 22.24 -20.97
CA ARG A 314 14.96 21.73 -20.62
C ARG A 314 15.81 22.66 -19.73
N ASN A 315 15.56 23.97 -19.77
CA ASN A 315 16.30 24.97 -18.98
C ASN A 315 15.58 25.34 -17.68
N LEU A 316 14.64 24.50 -17.21
CA LEU A 316 13.93 24.75 -15.97
C LEU A 316 14.83 24.45 -14.76
N ALA A 317 14.95 25.43 -13.86
CA ALA A 317 15.59 25.23 -12.56
C ALA A 317 14.77 24.24 -11.69
N PRO A 318 15.40 23.50 -10.78
CA PRO A 318 14.70 22.69 -9.79
C PRO A 318 13.65 23.52 -9.03
N GLN A 319 12.54 22.87 -8.66
CA GLN A 319 11.45 23.48 -7.90
C GLN A 319 11.14 22.68 -6.65
N ASN A 320 10.50 23.32 -5.66
CA ASN A 320 10.01 22.64 -4.48
C ASN A 320 8.70 21.89 -4.80
N TYR A 321 8.82 20.59 -5.09
CA TYR A 321 7.68 19.69 -5.30
C TYR A 321 7.14 19.11 -3.98
N TRP A 322 7.89 19.26 -2.89
CA TRP A 322 7.51 18.78 -1.56
C TRP A 322 6.40 19.61 -0.92
N SER A 323 6.50 20.94 -1.03
CA SER A 323 5.56 21.91 -0.43
C SER A 323 4.24 22.09 -1.20
N ASN A 324 4.23 21.90 -2.52
CA ASN A 324 3.05 22.18 -3.36
C ASN A 324 1.95 21.09 -3.31
N THR A 325 1.98 20.25 -2.29
CA THR A 325 1.41 18.89 -2.39
C THR A 325 1.01 18.35 -1.00
N SER A 326 1.11 19.20 0.03
CA SER A 326 0.34 19.11 1.26
C SER A 326 -0.68 20.25 1.25
N GLY A 327 -1.97 19.93 1.37
CA GLY A 327 -3.00 20.89 1.82
C GLY A 327 -2.81 21.29 3.29
N ASN A 328 -1.56 21.46 3.70
CA ASN A 328 -1.17 22.16 4.90
C ASN A 328 -0.57 23.46 4.37
N ASP A 329 -1.43 24.47 4.24
CA ASP A 329 -0.96 25.85 4.21
C ASP A 329 -0.02 26.04 5.42
N VAL A 330 1.11 26.70 5.14
CA VAL A 330 2.15 27.07 6.11
C VAL A 330 1.56 27.87 7.26
#